data_AF-A0A381F426-F1
#
_entry.id   AF-A0A381F426-F1
#
_cell.length_a   1.000
_cell.length_b   1.000
_cell.length_c   1.000
_cell.angle_alpha   90.00
_cell.angle_beta   90.00
_cell.angle_gamma   90.00
#
_symmetry.space_group_name_H-M   'P 1'
#
loop_
_entity.id
_entity.type
_entity.pdbx_description
1 polymer ?
#
loop_
_entity_poly.entity_id
_entity_poly.type
_entity_poly.pdbx_seq_one_letter_code
_entity_poly.pdbx_strand_id
1 'polypeptide(L)'
;MKLKAIIREDVKPSDKKIIVEFYGDDKNQHFEVKCLFSPFYLEMKKWESWILNIKMESEIFTEPKTGAKSYFTHLLCKKAELVDSPYIKDKDSQPLGENDK
;
A
#
# COMPACT_ATOMS: atom_id res chain seq x y z
N MET A 1 11.53 -5.90 -4.02
CA MET A 1 11.91 -5.39 -2.68
C MET A 1 10.69 -5.45 -1.77
N LYS A 2 10.84 -5.72 -0.48
CA LYS A 2 9.73 -5.67 0.49
C LYS A 2 9.76 -4.30 1.17
N LEU A 3 8.70 -3.51 1.03
CA LEU A 3 8.58 -2.20 1.65
C LEU A 3 7.35 -2.15 2.53
N LYS A 4 7.51 -1.72 3.78
CA LYS A 4 6.38 -1.46 4.66
C LYS A 4 5.78 -0.11 4.27
N ALA A 5 4.46 -0.06 4.13
CA ALA A 5 3.73 1.15 3.76
C ALA A 5 2.39 1.23 4.49
N ILE A 6 1.87 2.43 4.66
CA ILE A 6 0.51 2.68 5.15
C ILE A 6 -0.35 3.17 3.98
N ILE A 7 -1.56 2.63 3.85
CA ILE A 7 -2.52 3.07 2.82
C ILE A 7 -3.09 4.43 3.23
N ARG A 8 -3.03 5.42 2.34
CA ARG A 8 -3.42 6.81 2.62
C ARG A 8 -4.76 7.20 2.01
N GLU A 9 -5.29 6.43 1.08
CA GLU A 9 -6.59 6.69 0.43
C GLU A 9 -7.52 5.48 0.48
N ASP A 10 -8.82 5.72 0.30
CA ASP A 10 -9.82 4.66 0.26
C ASP A 10 -9.71 3.84 -1.02
N VAL A 11 -9.77 2.50 -0.89
CA VAL A 11 -9.69 1.57 -2.01
C VAL A 11 -11.08 1.23 -2.51
N LYS A 12 -11.35 1.46 -3.79
CA LYS A 12 -12.62 1.18 -4.45
C LYS A 12 -12.57 -0.11 -5.29
N PRO A 13 -13.70 -0.76 -5.58
CA PRO A 13 -13.74 -1.98 -6.38
C PRO A 13 -13.05 -1.89 -7.75
N SER A 14 -13.08 -0.71 -8.38
CA SER A 14 -12.47 -0.44 -9.69
C SER A 14 -10.95 -0.23 -9.62
N ASP A 15 -10.38 -0.05 -8.44
CA ASP A 15 -9.01 0.42 -8.31
C ASP A 15 -8.03 -0.71 -8.60
N LYS A 16 -7.03 -0.39 -9.42
CA LYS A 16 -5.86 -1.25 -9.68
C LYS A 16 -4.59 -0.69 -9.05
N LYS A 17 -4.73 0.36 -8.25
CA LYS A 17 -3.64 1.10 -7.64
C LYS A 17 -4.04 1.47 -6.22
N ILE A 18 -3.05 1.68 -5.38
CA ILE A 18 -3.20 2.19 -4.03
C ILE A 18 -2.30 3.39 -3.85
N ILE A 19 -2.73 4.35 -3.04
CA ILE A 19 -1.90 5.48 -2.61
C ILE A 19 -1.36 5.16 -1.23
N VAL A 20 -0.04 5.18 -1.10
CA VAL A 20 0.65 4.79 0.13
C VAL A 20 1.71 5.79 0.54
N GLU A 21 2.07 5.75 1.81
CA GLU A 21 3.28 6.38 2.33
C GLU A 21 4.20 5.26 2.83
N PHE A 22 5.47 5.29 2.46
CA PHE A 22 6.45 4.28 2.88
C PHE A 22 7.05 4.63 4.24
N TYR A 23 7.18 3.61 5.10
CA TYR A 23 7.86 3.79 6.38
C TYR A 23 9.33 4.11 6.16
N GLY A 24 9.83 5.14 6.86
CA GLY A 24 11.21 5.59 6.76
C GLY A 24 11.47 6.59 5.62
N ASP A 25 10.43 7.03 4.91
CA ASP A 25 10.55 8.20 4.01
C ASP A 25 10.39 9.49 4.82
N ASP A 26 11.50 10.17 5.09
CA ASP A 26 11.51 11.42 5.86
C ASP A 26 10.71 12.56 5.20
N LYS A 27 10.42 12.43 3.91
CA LYS A 27 9.60 13.41 3.17
C LYS A 27 8.09 13.19 3.34
N ASN A 28 7.68 12.06 3.93
CA ASN A 28 6.28 11.67 4.12
C ASN A 28 5.44 11.85 2.85
N GLN A 29 6.00 11.49 1.69
CA GLN A 29 5.32 11.72 0.41
C GLN A 29 4.41 10.54 0.06
N HIS A 30 3.37 10.84 -0.73
CA HIS A 30 2.45 9.82 -1.22
C HIS A 30 2.97 9.22 -2.53
N PHE A 31 2.88 7.91 -2.63
CA PHE A 31 3.26 7.14 -3.80
C PHE A 31 2.07 6.40 -4.37
N GLU A 32 1.92 6.46 -5.69
CA GLU A 32 1.03 5.57 -6.42
C GLU A 32 1.71 4.22 -6.64
N VAL A 33 1.07 3.15 -6.19
CA VAL A 33 1.54 1.77 -6.39
C VAL A 33 0.50 0.99 -7.18
N LYS A 34 0.88 0.50 -8.35
CA LYS A 34 0.05 -0.37 -9.19
C LYS A 34 0.05 -1.79 -8.63
N CYS A 35 -1.11 -2.38 -8.42
CA CYS A 35 -1.24 -3.76 -7.94
C CYS A 35 -1.48 -4.73 -9.09
N LEU A 36 -0.82 -5.89 -9.07
CA LEU A 36 -1.12 -7.01 -9.98
C LEU A 36 -2.30 -7.87 -9.53
N PHE A 37 -2.90 -7.50 -8.40
CA PHE A 37 -4.10 -8.07 -7.81
C PHE A 37 -5.11 -6.94 -7.59
N SER A 38 -6.36 -7.28 -7.28
CA SER A 38 -7.34 -6.26 -6.84
C SER A 38 -7.09 -5.93 -5.36
N PRO A 39 -6.70 -4.68 -5.03
CA PRO A 39 -6.55 -4.27 -3.64
C PRO A 39 -7.88 -4.33 -2.88
N PHE A 40 -8.99 -4.04 -3.57
CA PHE A 40 -10.33 -4.10 -2.96
C PHE A 40 -10.72 -5.51 -2.53
N TYR A 41 -10.53 -6.52 -3.39
CA TYR A 41 -10.85 -7.91 -3.03
C TYR A 41 -9.85 -8.54 -2.05
N LEU A 42 -8.69 -7.91 -1.87
CA LEU A 42 -7.76 -8.22 -0.77
C LEU A 42 -8.12 -7.47 0.52
N GLU A 43 -9.26 -6.75 0.53
CA GLU A 43 -9.80 -5.99 1.65
C GLU A 43 -8.86 -4.91 2.20
N MET A 44 -7.94 -4.41 1.37
CA MET A 44 -7.05 -3.31 1.74
C MET A 44 -7.86 -2.05 2.07
N LYS A 45 -7.60 -1.47 3.25
CA LYS A 45 -8.28 -0.27 3.72
C LYS A 45 -7.30 0.86 4.04
N LYS A 46 -7.82 2.08 3.94
CA LYS A 46 -7.13 3.30 4.38
C LYS A 46 -6.64 3.12 5.83
N TRP A 47 -5.45 3.61 6.12
CA TRP A 47 -4.76 3.53 7.41
C TRP A 47 -4.23 2.16 7.81
N GLU A 48 -4.45 1.10 7.03
CA GLU A 48 -3.80 -0.18 7.28
C GLU A 48 -2.34 -0.16 6.86
N SER A 49 -1.52 -0.89 7.61
CA SER A 49 -0.11 -1.09 7.32
C SER A 49 0.09 -2.43 6.61
N TRP A 50 0.82 -2.39 5.50
CA TRP A 50 1.09 -3.55 4.67
C TRP A 50 2.58 -3.66 4.34
N ILE A 51 3.10 -4.88 4.22
CA ILE A 51 4.36 -5.15 3.54
C ILE A 51 4.05 -5.41 2.07
N LEU A 52 4.56 -4.54 1.20
CA LEU A 52 4.36 -4.60 -0.25
C LEU A 52 5.60 -5.19 -0.93
N ASN A 53 5.41 -6.20 -1.78
CA ASN A 53 6.47 -6.71 -2.64
C ASN A 53 6.53 -5.90 -3.94
N ILE A 54 7.36 -4.86 -3.91
CA ILE A 54 7.51 -3.86 -4.96
C ILE A 54 8.56 -4.30 -6.00
N LYS A 55 8.23 -4.09 -7.27
CA LYS A 55 9.13 -4.07 -8.42
C LYS A 55 9.07 -2.66 -9.03
N MET A 56 10.21 -2.08 -9.37
CA MET A 56 10.27 -0.84 -10.15
C MET A 56 10.26 -1.19 -11.63
N GLU A 57 9.43 -0.49 -12.40
CA GLU A 57 9.40 -0.59 -13.86
C GLU A 57 9.60 0.79 -14.46
N SER A 58 10.49 0.90 -15.44
CA SER A 58 10.77 2.17 -16.11
C SER A 58 10.06 2.21 -17.45
N GLU A 59 9.32 3.28 -17.69
CA GLU A 59 8.79 3.64 -18.99
C GLU A 59 9.67 4.74 -19.58
N ILE A 60 10.13 4.52 -20.81
CA ILE A 60 10.96 5.50 -21.53
C ILE A 60 10.06 6.22 -22.53
N PHE A 61 9.82 7.50 -22.28
CA PHE A 61 9.17 8.37 -23.23
C PHE A 61 10.23 9.11 -24.03
N THR A 62 10.13 9.07 -25.36
CA THR A 62 10.98 9.86 -26.24
C THR A 62 10.15 10.98 -26.84
N GLU A 63 10.54 12.22 -26.58
CA GLU A 63 9.83 13.39 -27.09
C GLU A 63 9.99 13.46 -28.63
N PRO A 64 8.89 13.53 -29.41
CA PRO A 64 8.96 13.34 -30.85
C PRO A 64 9.73 14.41 -31.63
N LYS A 65 9.83 15.65 -31.13
CA LYS A 65 10.40 16.79 -31.86
C LYS A 65 11.90 16.98 -31.62
N THR A 66 12.36 16.64 -30.43
CA THR A 66 13.71 16.89 -29.90
C THR A 66 14.49 15.59 -29.73
N GLY A 67 13.82 14.44 -29.66
CA GLY A 67 14.43 13.14 -29.36
C GLY A 67 14.88 12.99 -27.90
N ALA A 68 14.57 13.97 -27.03
CA ALA A 68 14.91 13.90 -25.61
C ALA A 68 14.17 12.74 -24.92
N LYS A 69 14.86 12.04 -24.01
CA LYS A 69 14.29 10.91 -23.27
C LYS A 69 13.92 11.33 -21.86
N SER A 70 12.71 10.96 -21.45
CA SER A 70 12.23 11.03 -20.07
C SER A 70 11.99 9.62 -19.56
N TYR A 71 12.36 9.39 -18.30
CA TYR A 71 12.22 8.11 -17.63
C TYR A 71 11.17 8.26 -16.53
N PHE A 72 10.10 7.49 -16.63
CA PHE A 72 9.06 7.41 -15.61
C PHE A 72 9.21 6.10 -14.86
N THR A 73 9.37 6.17 -13.54
CA THR A 73 9.46 4.98 -12.69
C THR A 73 8.10 4.68 -12.08
N HIS A 74 7.58 3.49 -12.38
CA HIS A 74 6.34 2.96 -11.85
C HIS A 74 6.64 1.95 -10.74
N LEU A 75 5.89 2.03 -9.64
CA LEU A 75 5.95 1.04 -8.57
C LEU A 75 4.87 -0.03 -8.78
N LEU A 76 5.29 -1.28 -8.90
CA LEU A 76 4.41 -2.43 -9.14
C LEU A 76 4.44 -3.38 -7.94
N CYS A 77 3.29 -3.58 -7.30
CA CYS A 77 3.11 -4.52 -6.20
C CYS A 77 2.64 -5.89 -6.73
N LYS A 78 3.45 -6.92 -6.51
CA LYS A 78 3.14 -8.30 -6.93
C LYS A 78 2.35 -9.08 -5.88
N LYS A 79 2.62 -8.80 -4.61
CA LYS A 79 2.07 -9.47 -3.43
C LYS A 79 2.09 -8.49 -2.26
N ALA A 80 1.15 -8.63 -1.34
CA ALA A 80 1.09 -7.82 -0.13
C ALA A 80 0.68 -8.67 1.08
N GLU A 81 1.20 -8.31 2.25
CA GLU A 81 0.95 -8.97 3.52
C GLU A 81 0.48 -7.91 4.54
N LEU A 82 -0.69 -8.10 5.15
CA LEU A 82 -1.21 -7.18 6.18
C LEU A 82 -0.31 -7.28 7.42
N VAL A 83 0.08 -6.13 7.96
CA VAL A 83 0.92 -6.04 9.17
C VAL A 83 0.08 -5.60 10.35
N ASP A 84 -0.72 -4.56 10.16
CA ASP A 84 -1.48 -3.92 11.21
C ASP A 84 -2.72 -3.26 10.63
N SER A 85 -3.82 -3.32 11.35
CA SER A 85 -5.09 -2.71 10.96
C SER A 85 -5.72 -2.04 12.17
N PRO A 86 -5.96 -0.71 12.13
CA PRO A 86 -6.61 0.00 13.23
C PRO A 86 -8.08 -0.42 13.42
N TYR A 87 -8.62 -1.23 12.51
CA TYR A 87 -10.00 -1.70 12.54
C TYR A 87 -10.18 -3.05 13.22
N ILE A 88 -9.08 -3.79 13.42
CA ILE A 88 -9.11 -5.06 14.14
C ILE A 88 -8.84 -4.72 15.61
N LYS A 89 -9.87 -4.82 16.46
CA LYS A 89 -9.65 -4.82 17.91
C LYS A 89 -9.04 -6.17 18.29
N ASP A 90 -7.90 -6.15 18.98
CA ASP A 90 -7.40 -7.33 19.68
C ASP A 90 -8.54 -7.90 20.52
N LYS A 91 -8.95 -9.14 20.22
CA LYS A 91 -9.99 -9.84 20.99
C LYS A 91 -9.49 -10.31 22.36
N ASP A 92 -8.23 -10.05 22.72
CA ASP A 92 -7.54 -10.67 23.85
C ASP A 92 -7.44 -9.80 25.12
N SER A 93 -8.29 -8.78 25.26
CA SER A 93 -8.41 -8.06 26.53
C SER A 93 -9.87 -7.89 26.95
N GLN A 94 -10.56 -9.01 27.19
CA GLN A 94 -11.60 -9.02 28.22
C GLN A 94 -10.97 -9.52 29.51
N PRO A 95 -10.94 -8.75 30.60
CA PRO A 95 -10.69 -9.34 31.91
C PRO A 95 -11.80 -10.37 32.13
N LEU A 96 -11.41 -11.61 32.43
CA LEU A 96 -12.30 -12.59 33.05
C LEU A 96 -12.92 -11.86 34.24
N GLY A 97 -14.22 -11.55 34.14
CA GLY A 97 -14.97 -11.03 35.26
C GLY A 97 -14.75 -11.96 36.44
N GLU A 98 -14.17 -11.42 37.51
CA GLU A 98 -14.17 -12.06 38.80
C GLU A 98 -15.60 -12.50 39.12
N ASN A 99 -15.74 -13.78 39.40
CA ASN A 99 -16.91 -14.33 40.05
C ASN A 99 -17.17 -13.53 41.33
N ASP A 100 -18.37 -12.97 41.49
CA ASP A 100 -18.87 -12.65 42.82
C ASP A 100 -20.39 -12.89 42.90
N LYS A 101 -20.70 -14.01 43.57
CA LYS A 101 -21.90 -14.38 44.35
C LYS A 101 -23.24 -14.61 43.65
#